data_AF-A0A7V4UB14-F1
#
_entry.id   AF-A0A7V4UB14-F1
#
_cell.length_a   1.000
_cell.length_b   1.000
_cell.length_c   1.000
_cell.angle_alpha   90.00
_cell.angle_beta   90.00
_cell.angle_gamma   90.00
#
_symmetry.space_group_name_H-M   'P 1'
#
loop_
_entity.id
_entity.type
_entity.pdbx_description
1 polymer ?
#
loop_
_entity_poly.entity_id
_entity_poly.type
_entity_poly.pdbx_seq_one_letter_code
_entity_poly.pdbx_strand_id
1 'polypeptide(L)'
;MTRVWILAGIGAIVALALSEWRRRQSARARWDAGLRLWLAPADVPSRPMLEAATRRVPRSASAWYLLGSVTCRERDRAASARYFGMAHHIEPDLPSAALLAFACLKSATDRIDQPMRWPLILATTWTEMGKPALGASRCEREIWRLLGASGAPRTLSPLGLVAWLHADPVERDALARSEREQPEWAAILFQAVTQPTDTVPQEHN
;
A
#
# COMPACT_ATOMS: atom_id res chain seq x y z
N MET A 1 -5.09 -35.36 -40.15
CA MET A 1 -4.05 -34.42 -39.63
C MET A 1 -4.62 -33.27 -38.80
N THR A 2 -5.79 -32.70 -39.13
CA THR A 2 -6.41 -31.57 -38.40
C THR A 2 -6.72 -31.81 -36.91
N ARG A 3 -7.13 -33.03 -36.52
CA ARG A 3 -7.45 -33.35 -35.11
C ARG A 3 -6.25 -33.29 -34.15
N VAL A 4 -5.03 -33.55 -34.64
CA VAL A 4 -3.80 -33.54 -33.83
C VAL A 4 -3.42 -32.11 -33.41
N TRP A 5 -3.58 -31.14 -34.31
CA TRP A 5 -3.28 -29.73 -34.03
C TRP A 5 -4.25 -29.09 -33.03
N ILE A 6 -5.53 -29.50 -33.05
CA ILE A 6 -6.54 -29.01 -32.10
C ILE A 6 -6.21 -29.47 -30.67
N LEU A 7 -5.85 -30.74 -30.49
CA LEU A 7 -5.48 -31.28 -29.18
C LEU A 7 -4.20 -30.62 -28.63
N ALA A 8 -3.21 -30.36 -29.48
CA ALA A 8 -1.99 -29.65 -29.08
C ALA A 8 -2.28 -28.19 -28.63
N GLY A 9 -3.16 -27.48 -29.35
CA GLY A 9 -3.56 -26.12 -28.98
C GLY A 9 -4.25 -26.05 -27.62
N ILE A 10 -5.18 -26.97 -27.34
CA ILE A 10 -5.86 -27.05 -26.04
C ILE A 10 -4.87 -27.34 -24.91
N GLY A 11 -3.92 -28.27 -25.13
CA GLY A 11 -2.89 -28.59 -24.15
C GLY A 11 -2.03 -27.38 -23.76
N ALA A 12 -1.62 -26.56 -24.74
CA ALA A 12 -0.84 -25.35 -24.49
C ALA A 12 -1.61 -24.29 -23.69
N ILE A 13 -2.88 -24.06 -24.01
CA ILE A 13 -3.74 -23.12 -23.28
C ILE A 13 -3.91 -23.56 -21.81
N VAL A 14 -4.18 -24.85 -21.58
CA VAL A 14 -4.33 -25.40 -20.23
C VAL A 14 -3.03 -25.28 -19.43
N ALA A 15 -1.87 -25.56 -20.04
CA ALA A 15 -0.58 -25.42 -19.39
C ALA A 15 -0.28 -23.96 -18.99
N LEU A 16 -0.57 -22.99 -19.87
CA LEU A 16 -0.43 -21.56 -19.57
C LEU A 16 -1.35 -21.15 -18.41
N ALA A 17 -2.62 -21.55 -18.45
CA ALA A 17 -3.58 -21.27 -17.38
C ALA A 17 -3.15 -21.86 -16.03
N LEU A 18 -2.67 -23.11 -16.00
CA LEU A 18 -2.14 -23.75 -14.80
C LEU A 18 -0.88 -23.06 -14.26
N SER A 19 0.03 -22.62 -15.15
CA SER A 19 1.25 -21.90 -14.76
C SER A 19 0.91 -20.57 -14.10
N GLU A 20 -0.07 -19.86 -14.64
CA GLU A 20 -0.53 -18.58 -14.15
C GLU A 20 -1.27 -18.73 -12.83
N TRP A 21 -2.12 -19.75 -12.72
CA TRP A 21 -2.79 -20.12 -11.48
C TRP A 21 -1.79 -20.48 -10.37
N ARG A 22 -0.77 -21.29 -10.66
CA ARG A 22 0.30 -21.63 -9.70
C ARG A 22 1.09 -20.39 -9.28
N ARG A 23 1.40 -19.49 -10.22
CA ARG A 23 2.06 -18.20 -9.93
C ARG A 23 1.23 -17.37 -8.96
N ARG A 24 -0.07 -17.22 -9.22
CA ARG A 24 -1.01 -16.49 -8.34
C ARG A 24 -1.16 -17.15 -6.98
N GLN A 25 -1.29 -18.47 -6.92
CA GLN A 25 -1.41 -19.19 -5.64
C GLN A 25 -0.13 -19.06 -4.80
N SER A 26 1.04 -19.16 -5.43
CA SER A 26 2.32 -18.97 -4.74
C SER A 26 2.52 -17.53 -4.28
N ALA A 27 2.06 -16.54 -5.06
CA ALA A 27 2.07 -15.14 -4.66
C ALA A 27 1.17 -14.92 -3.43
N ARG A 28 -0.03 -15.52 -3.40
CA ARG A 28 -0.93 -15.49 -2.22
C ARG A 28 -0.30 -16.12 -0.98
N ALA A 29 0.29 -17.31 -1.09
CA ALA A 29 0.93 -17.95 0.06
C ALA A 29 2.08 -17.11 0.66
N ARG A 30 2.87 -16.46 -0.20
CA ARG A 30 3.93 -15.53 0.23
C ARG A 30 3.37 -14.23 0.81
N TRP A 31 2.23 -13.78 0.30
CA TRP A 31 1.50 -12.63 0.83
C TRP A 31 1.05 -12.87 2.27
N ASP A 32 0.41 -14.01 2.51
CA ASP A 32 -0.15 -14.38 3.82
C ASP A 32 0.93 -14.52 4.91
N ALA A 33 2.15 -14.92 4.55
CA ALA A 33 3.24 -15.07 5.49
C ALA A 33 3.63 -13.75 6.19
N GLY A 34 3.70 -12.64 5.43
CA GLY A 34 3.99 -11.32 6.00
C GLY A 34 2.86 -10.84 6.91
N LEU A 35 1.60 -11.09 6.52
CA LEU A 35 0.43 -10.69 7.30
C LEU A 35 0.30 -11.46 8.61
N ARG A 36 0.56 -12.78 8.62
CA ARG A 36 0.51 -13.59 9.84
C ARG A 36 1.51 -13.12 10.89
N LEU A 37 2.67 -12.63 10.46
CA LEU A 37 3.69 -12.10 11.36
C LEU A 37 3.33 -10.72 11.91
N TRP A 38 2.65 -9.90 11.12
CA TRP A 38 2.09 -8.62 11.60
C TRP A 38 0.98 -8.78 12.63
N LEU A 39 0.15 -9.82 12.45
CA LEU A 39 -0.93 -10.16 13.37
C LEU A 39 -0.47 -10.90 14.63
N ALA A 40 0.84 -11.11 14.81
CA ALA A 40 1.38 -11.63 16.05
C ALA A 40 1.08 -10.66 17.22
N PRO A 41 1.04 -11.15 18.47
CA PRO A 41 0.73 -10.34 19.64
C PRO A 41 1.50 -9.00 19.71
N ALA A 42 0.81 -7.95 20.12
CA ALA A 42 1.22 -6.55 20.03
C ALA A 42 2.41 -6.15 20.95
N ASP A 43 2.85 -7.06 21.82
CA ASP A 43 3.94 -6.88 22.77
C ASP A 43 5.33 -7.10 22.15
N VAL A 44 5.42 -7.60 20.92
CA VAL A 44 6.70 -7.82 20.24
C VAL A 44 7.05 -6.65 19.30
N PRO A 45 8.27 -6.09 19.37
CA PRO A 45 8.69 -5.06 18.42
C PRO A 45 8.58 -5.58 16.99
N SER A 46 7.80 -4.87 16.17
CA SER A 46 7.41 -5.32 14.83
C SER A 46 8.59 -5.38 13.85
N ARG A 47 9.60 -4.50 14.01
CA ARG A 47 10.73 -4.41 13.09
C ARG A 47 11.62 -5.68 13.07
N PRO A 48 12.21 -6.17 14.18
CA PRO A 48 13.04 -7.38 14.13
C PRO A 48 12.31 -8.62 13.60
N MET A 49 11.00 -8.75 13.90
CA MET A 49 10.18 -9.84 13.37
C MET A 49 9.98 -9.73 11.86
N LEU A 50 9.67 -8.54 11.34
CA LEU A 50 9.52 -8.30 9.91
C LEU A 50 10.85 -8.42 9.15
N GLU A 51 11.97 -8.04 9.76
CA GLU A 51 13.30 -8.30 9.21
C GLU A 51 13.59 -9.80 9.13
N ALA A 52 13.24 -10.57 10.16
CA ALA A 52 13.33 -12.03 10.11
C ALA A 52 12.37 -12.63 9.06
N ALA A 53 11.17 -12.05 8.91
CA ALA A 53 10.17 -12.44 7.93
C ALA A 53 10.69 -12.30 6.49
N THR A 54 11.25 -11.13 6.18
CA THR A 54 11.80 -10.82 4.85
C THR A 54 13.02 -11.69 4.53
N ARG A 55 13.81 -12.10 5.54
CA ARG A 55 14.87 -13.13 5.34
C ARG A 55 14.31 -14.52 5.03
N ARG A 56 13.23 -14.94 5.71
CA ARG A 56 12.59 -16.25 5.51
C ARG A 56 11.78 -16.33 4.22
N VAL A 57 11.11 -15.25 3.85
CA VAL A 57 10.22 -15.15 2.68
C VAL A 57 10.59 -13.89 1.88
N PRO A 58 11.74 -13.86 1.19
CA PRO A 58 12.26 -12.66 0.52
C PRO A 58 11.39 -12.15 -0.63
N ARG A 59 10.47 -12.99 -1.14
CA ARG A 59 9.52 -12.64 -2.20
C ARG A 59 8.12 -12.28 -1.67
N SER A 60 8.02 -11.85 -0.41
CA SER A 60 6.77 -11.38 0.20
C SER A 60 6.69 -9.86 0.11
N ALA A 61 5.95 -9.34 -0.87
CA ALA A 61 5.74 -7.90 -1.03
C ALA A 61 5.08 -7.27 0.22
N SER A 62 4.14 -7.98 0.86
CA SER A 62 3.51 -7.54 2.09
C SER A 62 4.50 -7.40 3.26
N ALA A 63 5.43 -8.35 3.44
CA ALA A 63 6.44 -8.25 4.50
C ALA A 63 7.35 -7.04 4.30
N TRP A 64 7.79 -6.78 3.06
CA TRP A 64 8.58 -5.59 2.73
C TRP A 64 7.79 -4.29 2.92
N TYR A 65 6.52 -4.25 2.50
CA TYR A 65 5.67 -3.08 2.68
C TYR A 65 5.46 -2.76 4.17
N LEU A 66 5.15 -3.78 4.98
CA LEU A 66 4.95 -3.62 6.42
C LEU A 66 6.23 -3.17 7.11
N LEU A 67 7.39 -3.72 6.72
CA LEU A 67 8.69 -3.27 7.22
C LEU A 67 8.95 -1.80 6.87
N GLY A 68 8.67 -1.40 5.62
CA GLY A 68 8.71 -0.01 5.17
C GLY A 68 7.78 0.90 5.98
N SER A 69 6.59 0.41 6.33
CA SER A 69 5.59 1.15 7.13
C SER A 69 6.09 1.39 8.55
N VAL A 70 6.72 0.39 9.16
CA VAL A 70 7.30 0.50 10.51
C VAL A 70 8.44 1.51 10.51
N THR A 71 9.40 1.39 9.58
CA THR A 71 10.49 2.36 9.48
C THR A 71 10.01 3.77 9.13
N CYS A 72 8.88 3.88 8.42
CA CYS A 72 8.27 5.17 8.09
C CYS A 72 7.84 5.89 9.37
N ARG A 73 7.14 5.17 10.25
CA ARG A 73 6.66 5.67 11.55
C ARG A 73 7.82 5.94 12.51
N GLU A 74 8.93 5.23 12.37
CA GLU A 74 10.19 5.48 13.09
C GLU A 74 10.99 6.67 12.51
N ARG A 75 10.47 7.36 11.47
CA ARG A 75 11.12 8.46 10.74
C ARG A 75 12.41 8.07 10.00
N ASP A 76 12.72 6.79 9.87
CA ASP A 76 13.80 6.29 9.03
C ASP A 76 13.35 6.24 7.56
N ARG A 77 13.24 7.42 6.95
CA ARG A 77 12.73 7.60 5.57
C ARG A 77 13.64 6.93 4.54
N ALA A 78 14.95 6.90 4.77
CA ALA A 78 15.89 6.23 3.87
C ALA A 78 15.67 4.70 3.83
N ALA A 79 15.56 4.04 5.00
CA ALA A 79 15.24 2.62 5.04
C ALA A 79 13.85 2.33 4.47
N SER A 80 12.88 3.18 4.79
CA SER A 80 11.50 3.06 4.29
C SER A 80 11.45 3.08 2.76
N ALA A 81 12.15 4.02 2.12
CA ALA A 81 12.23 4.12 0.67
C ALA A 81 12.73 2.81 0.04
N ARG A 82 13.78 2.22 0.62
CA ARG A 82 14.33 0.94 0.17
C ARG A 82 13.31 -0.19 0.30
N TYR A 83 12.63 -0.31 1.43
CA TYR A 83 11.67 -1.39 1.66
C TYR A 83 10.41 -1.28 0.81
N PHE A 84 9.88 -0.07 0.62
CA PHE A 84 8.77 0.15 -0.31
C PHE A 84 9.19 -0.11 -1.77
N GLY A 85 10.42 0.25 -2.15
CA GLY A 85 10.99 -0.11 -3.45
C GLY A 85 11.04 -1.62 -3.68
N MET A 86 11.45 -2.38 -2.67
CA MET A 86 11.41 -3.86 -2.72
C MET A 86 9.99 -4.41 -2.85
N ALA A 87 9.03 -3.85 -2.10
CA ALA A 87 7.63 -4.25 -2.19
C ALA A 87 7.06 -4.02 -3.60
N HIS A 88 7.32 -2.84 -4.18
CA HIS A 88 6.89 -2.50 -5.54
C HIS A 88 7.57 -3.37 -6.60
N HIS A 89 8.87 -3.67 -6.46
CA HIS A 89 9.56 -4.55 -7.39
C HIS A 89 8.99 -5.98 -7.41
N ILE A 90 8.53 -6.47 -6.26
CA ILE A 90 7.92 -7.80 -6.14
C ILE A 90 6.47 -7.79 -6.64
N GLU A 91 5.72 -6.74 -6.34
CA GLU A 91 4.32 -6.56 -6.75
C GLU A 91 4.11 -5.16 -7.37
N PRO A 92 4.29 -5.03 -8.70
CA PRO A 92 4.14 -3.75 -9.39
C PRO A 92 2.73 -3.15 -9.28
N ASP A 93 1.70 -3.98 -9.05
CA ASP A 93 0.30 -3.57 -8.87
C ASP A 93 0.00 -3.00 -7.46
N LEU A 94 1.04 -2.65 -6.69
CA LEU A 94 0.95 -1.86 -5.45
C LEU A 94 1.35 -0.40 -5.71
N PRO A 95 0.43 0.45 -6.22
CA PRO A 95 0.74 1.84 -6.50
C PRO A 95 1.19 2.63 -5.26
N SER A 96 0.64 2.32 -4.07
CA SER A 96 1.11 2.95 -2.82
C SER A 96 2.57 2.63 -2.51
N ALA A 97 3.07 1.44 -2.86
CA ALA A 97 4.47 1.09 -2.60
C ALA A 97 5.42 1.98 -3.41
N ALA A 98 5.14 2.19 -4.70
CA ALA A 98 5.91 3.12 -5.53
C ALA A 98 5.82 4.56 -5.00
N LEU A 99 4.60 5.02 -4.71
CA LEU A 99 4.36 6.36 -4.15
C LEU A 99 5.15 6.60 -2.86
N LEU A 100 5.09 5.66 -1.92
CA LEU A 100 5.78 5.76 -0.64
C LEU A 100 7.30 5.68 -0.81
N ALA A 101 7.81 4.87 -1.74
CA ALA A 101 9.24 4.82 -2.02
C ALA A 101 9.76 6.20 -2.47
N PHE A 102 9.10 6.84 -3.43
CA PHE A 102 9.49 8.17 -3.91
C PHE A 102 9.29 9.26 -2.86
N ALA A 103 8.16 9.25 -2.13
CA ALA A 103 7.89 10.22 -1.08
C ALA A 103 8.92 10.13 0.07
N CYS A 104 9.28 8.91 0.48
CA CYS A 104 10.33 8.69 1.47
C CYS A 104 11.71 9.12 0.97
N LEU A 105 12.04 8.86 -0.31
CA LEU A 105 13.32 9.31 -0.87
C LEU A 105 13.44 10.85 -0.86
N LYS A 106 12.39 11.55 -1.30
CA LYS A 106 12.33 13.03 -1.22
C LYS A 106 12.44 13.53 0.22
N SER A 107 11.71 12.90 1.14
CA SER A 107 11.74 13.25 2.55
C SER A 107 13.09 13.00 3.21
N ALA A 108 13.88 12.02 2.73
CA ALA A 108 15.20 11.73 3.26
C ALA A 108 16.26 12.72 2.76
N THR A 109 16.08 13.29 1.56
CA THR A 109 17.00 14.29 1.00
C THR A 109 16.76 15.69 1.53
N ASP A 110 15.53 15.99 1.96
CA ASP A 110 15.16 17.29 2.50
C ASP A 110 15.63 17.41 3.97
N ARG A 111 16.76 18.09 4.20
CA ARG A 111 17.40 18.28 5.53
C ARG A 111 16.64 19.23 6.48
N ILE A 112 15.32 19.31 6.38
CA ILE A 112 14.59 20.43 6.99
C ILE A 112 13.84 19.97 8.24
N ASP A 113 14.21 20.52 9.39
CA ASP A 113 13.67 20.30 10.74
C ASP A 113 12.18 20.67 10.93
N GLN A 114 11.39 20.75 9.85
CA GLN A 114 9.99 21.11 9.92
C GLN A 114 9.09 19.87 10.01
N PRO A 115 8.35 19.68 11.11
CA PRO A 115 7.59 18.46 11.41
C PRO A 115 6.36 18.21 10.51
N MET A 116 6.09 19.06 9.51
CA MET A 116 4.81 19.08 8.81
C MET A 116 4.91 18.84 7.29
N ARG A 117 5.97 18.17 6.82
CA ARG A 117 6.14 17.92 5.38
C ARG A 117 5.68 16.54 4.91
N TRP A 118 5.51 15.53 5.76
CA TRP A 118 5.16 14.19 5.25
C TRP A 118 3.87 14.17 4.42
N PRO A 119 2.72 14.68 4.90
CA PRO A 119 1.50 14.70 4.10
C PRO A 119 1.63 15.53 2.80
N LEU A 120 2.35 16.65 2.86
CA LEU A 120 2.60 17.53 1.71
C LEU A 120 3.52 16.88 0.66
N ILE A 121 4.63 16.26 1.09
CA ILE A 121 5.56 15.52 0.22
C ILE A 121 4.83 14.38 -0.46
N LEU A 122 4.00 13.65 0.29
CA LEU A 122 3.19 12.57 -0.25
C LEU A 122 2.19 13.08 -1.30
N ALA A 123 1.47 14.16 -1.01
CA ALA A 123 0.51 14.76 -1.94
C ALA A 123 1.17 15.30 -3.23
N THR A 124 2.31 15.96 -3.08
CA THR A 124 3.09 16.48 -4.21
C THR A 124 3.58 15.32 -5.08
N THR A 125 4.14 14.27 -4.46
CA THR A 125 4.61 13.08 -5.16
C THR A 125 3.47 12.33 -5.86
N TRP A 126 2.31 12.21 -5.22
CA TRP A 126 1.13 11.61 -5.84
C TRP A 126 0.69 12.36 -7.10
N THR A 127 0.74 13.69 -7.06
CA THR A 127 0.42 14.55 -8.21
C THR A 127 1.45 14.38 -9.32
N GLU A 128 2.75 14.41 -9.00
CA GLU A 128 3.83 14.20 -9.98
C GLU A 128 3.77 12.80 -10.64
N MET A 129 3.33 11.78 -9.90
CA MET A 129 3.15 10.42 -10.41
C MET A 129 1.88 10.25 -11.25
N GLY A 130 1.15 11.32 -11.56
CA GLY A 130 -0.08 11.25 -12.34
C GLY A 130 -1.27 10.67 -11.57
N LYS A 131 -1.30 10.86 -10.24
CA LYS A 131 -2.41 10.49 -9.34
C LYS A 131 -2.79 9.00 -9.44
N PRO A 132 -1.85 8.06 -9.15
CA PRO A 132 -2.15 6.64 -9.24
C PRO A 132 -3.34 6.26 -8.35
N ALA A 133 -4.13 5.28 -8.81
CA ALA A 133 -5.34 4.82 -8.13
C ALA A 133 -5.00 3.99 -6.88
N LEU A 134 -4.97 4.65 -5.72
CA LEU A 134 -4.69 4.02 -4.44
C LEU A 134 -5.94 3.28 -3.91
N GLY A 135 -5.73 2.12 -3.28
CA GLY A 135 -6.76 1.25 -2.74
C GLY A 135 -7.46 0.38 -3.79
N ALA A 136 -7.06 0.46 -5.07
CA ALA A 136 -7.70 -0.26 -6.16
C ALA A 136 -7.41 -1.77 -6.10
N SER A 137 -6.21 -2.17 -5.67
CA SER A 137 -5.85 -3.59 -5.58
C SER A 137 -6.34 -4.22 -4.27
N ARG A 138 -6.77 -5.50 -4.35
CA ARG A 138 -7.18 -6.28 -3.17
C ARG A 138 -6.05 -6.37 -2.14
N CYS A 139 -4.83 -6.55 -2.62
CA CYS A 139 -3.63 -6.65 -1.81
C CYS A 139 -3.42 -5.37 -0.98
N GLU A 140 -3.49 -4.21 -1.62
CA GLU A 140 -3.32 -2.92 -0.95
C GLU A 140 -4.37 -2.67 0.13
N ARG A 141 -5.65 -2.95 -0.16
CA ARG A 141 -6.74 -2.86 0.83
C ARG A 141 -6.50 -3.75 2.04
N GLU A 142 -5.99 -4.95 1.82
CA GLU A 142 -5.71 -5.90 2.90
C GLU A 142 -4.58 -5.41 3.81
N ILE A 143 -3.51 -4.84 3.23
CA ILE A 143 -2.46 -4.20 4.03
C ILE A 143 -3.02 -3.04 4.85
N TRP A 144 -3.82 -2.16 4.23
CA TRP A 144 -4.36 -1.00 4.91
C TRP A 144 -5.29 -1.39 6.06
N ARG A 145 -6.10 -2.44 5.86
CA ARG A 145 -6.92 -3.04 6.91
C ARG A 145 -6.08 -3.49 8.10
N LEU A 146 -4.91 -4.09 7.86
CA LEU A 146 -4.02 -4.63 8.89
C LEU A 146 -3.16 -3.58 9.58
N LEU A 147 -2.72 -2.54 8.86
CA LEU A 147 -1.98 -1.41 9.43
C LEU A 147 -2.83 -0.61 10.43
N GLY A 148 -4.14 -0.85 10.45
CA GLY A 148 -5.10 -0.31 11.41
C GLY A 148 -5.40 1.13 11.07
N ALA A 149 -6.53 1.37 10.40
CA ALA A 149 -7.11 2.71 10.28
C ALA A 149 -7.75 3.18 11.60
N SER A 150 -7.44 2.55 12.74
CA SER A 150 -7.97 2.94 14.04
C SER A 150 -7.58 4.39 14.33
N GLY A 151 -8.59 5.22 14.60
CA GLY A 151 -8.43 6.66 14.82
C GLY A 151 -8.30 7.51 13.55
N ALA A 152 -8.28 6.90 12.35
CA ALA A 152 -8.25 7.65 11.10
C ALA A 152 -9.55 8.45 10.91
N PRO A 153 -9.49 9.75 10.53
CA PRO A 153 -10.67 10.49 10.14
C PRO A 153 -11.43 9.81 8.99
N ARG A 154 -12.76 9.78 9.09
CA ARG A 154 -13.64 9.14 8.08
C ARG A 154 -13.66 9.88 6.74
N THR A 155 -13.19 11.12 6.74
CA THR A 155 -13.13 12.06 5.62
C THR A 155 -11.86 11.92 4.80
N LEU A 156 -10.92 11.06 5.20
CA LEU A 156 -9.69 10.84 4.45
C LEU A 156 -10.00 10.21 3.09
N SER A 157 -9.43 10.82 2.05
CA SER A 157 -9.28 10.19 0.74
C SER A 157 -8.35 8.96 0.84
N PRO A 158 -8.26 8.12 -0.20
CA PRO A 158 -7.26 7.05 -0.26
C PRO A 158 -5.82 7.54 -0.02
N LEU A 159 -5.47 8.72 -0.52
CA LEU A 159 -4.16 9.34 -0.29
C LEU A 159 -4.00 9.79 1.18
N GLY A 160 -5.04 10.39 1.75
CA GLY A 160 -5.07 10.78 3.16
C GLY A 160 -4.93 9.59 4.10
N LEU A 161 -5.56 8.45 3.75
CA LEU A 161 -5.42 7.21 4.49
C LEU A 161 -3.99 6.67 4.43
N VAL A 162 -3.35 6.70 3.25
CA VAL A 162 -1.92 6.35 3.14
C VAL A 162 -1.07 7.28 4.02
N ALA A 163 -1.31 8.59 3.99
CA ALA A 163 -0.60 9.54 4.85
C ALA A 163 -0.76 9.16 6.33
N TRP A 164 -1.99 8.90 6.79
CA TRP A 164 -2.31 8.52 8.17
C TRP A 164 -1.64 7.21 8.60
N LEU A 165 -1.71 6.17 7.77
CA LEU A 165 -1.18 4.85 8.10
C LEU A 165 0.33 4.87 8.30
N HIS A 166 1.06 5.75 7.62
CA HIS A 166 2.53 5.83 7.67
C HIS A 166 3.08 7.00 8.48
N ALA A 167 2.19 7.88 8.96
CA ALA A 167 2.54 8.97 9.85
C ALA A 167 2.89 8.46 11.25
N ASP A 168 3.88 9.09 11.87
CA ASP A 168 4.12 8.98 13.31
C ASP A 168 3.02 9.73 14.12
N PRO A 169 2.94 9.56 15.46
CA PRO A 169 1.89 10.19 16.26
C PRO A 169 1.79 11.72 16.09
N VAL A 170 2.92 12.43 16.01
CA VAL A 170 2.94 13.90 15.85
C VAL A 170 2.40 14.29 14.47
N GLU A 171 2.78 13.54 13.44
CA GLU A 171 2.30 13.75 12.07
C GLU A 171 0.79 13.45 11.95
N ARG A 172 0.28 12.44 12.67
CA ARG A 172 -1.16 12.12 12.74
C ARG A 172 -1.96 13.23 13.40
N ASP A 173 -1.47 13.76 14.51
CA ASP A 173 -2.10 14.89 15.18
C ASP A 173 -2.13 16.13 14.29
N ALA A 174 -1.05 16.39 13.56
CA ALA A 174 -0.99 17.47 12.58
C ALA A 174 -1.98 17.28 11.42
N LEU A 175 -2.08 16.05 10.90
CA LEU A 175 -3.06 15.70 9.86
C LEU A 175 -4.49 15.90 10.38
N ALA A 176 -4.80 15.44 11.60
CA ALA A 176 -6.12 15.63 12.21
C ALA A 176 -6.46 17.11 12.49
N ARG A 177 -5.47 17.97 12.76
CA ARG A 177 -5.67 19.43 12.84
C ARG A 177 -5.95 20.04 11.46
N SER A 178 -5.21 19.59 10.44
CA SER A 178 -5.35 20.09 9.06
C SER A 178 -6.73 19.83 8.48
N GLU A 179 -7.44 18.78 8.93
CA GLU A 179 -8.85 18.56 8.57
C GLU A 179 -9.75 19.73 8.97
N ARG A 180 -9.50 20.33 10.14
CA ARG A 180 -10.28 21.47 10.67
C ARG A 180 -9.84 22.80 10.06
N GLU A 181 -8.54 22.96 9.87
CA GLU A 181 -7.94 24.21 9.38
C GLU A 181 -8.05 24.35 7.85
N GLN A 182 -8.23 23.24 7.13
CA GLN A 182 -8.38 23.18 5.68
C GLN A 182 -7.37 24.02 4.89
N PRO A 183 -6.05 23.89 5.15
CA PRO A 183 -5.07 24.53 4.29
C PRO A 183 -5.22 24.00 2.85
N GLU A 184 -4.83 24.81 1.85
CA GLU A 184 -5.05 24.49 0.42
C GLU A 184 -4.58 23.08 0.03
N TRP A 185 -3.42 22.65 0.56
CA TRP A 185 -2.87 21.32 0.30
C TRP A 185 -3.67 20.18 0.95
N ALA A 186 -4.43 20.44 2.03
CA ALA A 186 -5.16 19.40 2.75
C ALA A 186 -6.39 18.92 1.97
N ALA A 187 -6.96 19.73 1.08
CA ALA A 187 -8.13 19.36 0.28
C ALA A 187 -7.92 18.07 -0.54
N ILE A 188 -6.68 17.76 -0.94
CA ILE A 188 -6.35 16.53 -1.67
C ILE A 188 -6.33 15.29 -0.76
N LEU A 189 -6.08 15.48 0.54
CA LEU A 189 -6.03 14.41 1.54
C LEU A 189 -7.40 14.15 2.13
N PHE A 190 -8.22 15.19 2.24
CA PHE A 190 -9.59 15.12 2.73
C PHE A 190 -10.53 15.32 1.55
N GLN A 191 -10.92 14.22 0.91
CA GLN A 191 -12.07 14.23 0.01
C GLN A 191 -13.15 13.42 0.69
N ALA A 192 -14.33 14.04 0.85
CA ALA A 192 -15.52 13.27 1.10
C ALA A 192 -15.59 12.23 -0.01
N VAL A 193 -15.46 10.95 0.34
CA VAL A 193 -15.87 9.88 -0.55
C VAL A 193 -17.35 10.18 -0.78
N THR A 194 -17.67 10.84 -1.90
CA THR A 194 -18.98 10.71 -2.50
C THR A 194 -19.06 9.23 -2.76
N GLN A 195 -19.58 8.48 -1.78
CA GLN A 195 -19.94 7.09 -1.94
C GLN A 195 -20.66 7.07 -3.29
N PRO A 196 -20.23 6.24 -4.26
CA PRO A 196 -21.06 6.02 -5.43
C PRO A 196 -22.41 5.71 -4.81
N THR A 197 -23.36 6.61 -5.01
CA THR A 197 -24.72 6.38 -4.55
C THR A 197 -25.03 5.09 -5.27
N ASP A 198 -25.23 4.00 -4.52
CA ASP A 198 -25.75 2.77 -5.07
C ASP A 198 -27.12 3.13 -5.61
N THR A 199 -27.15 3.75 -6.80
CA THR A 199 -28.28 3.75 -7.69
C THR A 199 -28.37 2.31 -8.14
N VAL A 200 -28.89 1.48 -7.24
CA VAL A 200 -29.54 0.23 -7.60
C VAL A 200 -30.45 0.64 -8.77
N PRO A 201 -30.20 0.15 -9.99
CA PRO A 201 -31.11 0.40 -11.08
C PRO A 201 -32.48 -0.08 -10.59
N GLN A 202 -33.45 0.82 -10.44
CA GLN A 202 -34.81 0.38 -10.26
C GLN A 202 -35.18 -0.32 -11.57
N GLU A 203 -35.10 -1.64 -11.58
CA GLU A 203 -35.69 -2.48 -12.62
C GLU A 203 -37.17 -2.13 -12.70
N HIS A 204 -37.51 -1.22 -13.61
CA HIS A 204 -38.87 -1.03 -14.07
C HIS A 204 -39.11 -2.09 -15.15
N ASN A 205 -39.59 -3.26 -14.73
CA ASN A 205 -40.65 -4.04 -15.39
C ASN A 205 -40.87 -5.38 -14.68
#